data_AF-A0A7S2KCJ5-F1
#
_entry.id   AF-A0A7S2KCJ5-F1
#
_cell.length_a   1.000
_cell.length_b   1.000
_cell.length_c   1.000
_cell.angle_alpha   90.00
_cell.angle_beta   90.00
_cell.angle_gamma   90.00
#
_symmetry.space_group_name_H-M   'P 1'
#
loop_
_entity.id
_entity.type
_entity.pdbx_description
1 polymer ?
#
loop_
_entity_poly.entity_id
_entity_poly.type
_entity_poly.pdbx_seq_one_letter_code
_entity_poly.pdbx_strand_id
1 'polypeptide(L)'
;MKACATRANAVHLVGQDTPGGGILRPAQDRSDCADPEGVCERLIPDTIMLSSGGLPSQEKLPVGRLVDPVPYTILEEMPAARLYPLFAKAGVNVACVVSETGKFRGMISRKGLIEVAKKLDEG
;
A
#
# COMPACT_ATOMS: atom_id res chain seq x y z
N MET A 1 -24.95 -28.79 18.11
CA MET A 1 -23.71 -28.90 17.33
C MET A 1 -24.09 -28.85 15.85
N LYS A 2 -23.89 -27.71 15.17
CA LYS A 2 -24.16 -27.56 13.73
C LYS A 2 -22.85 -27.18 13.04
N ALA A 3 -22.34 -28.09 12.22
CA ALA A 3 -21.30 -27.80 11.24
C ALA A 3 -21.93 -27.01 10.08
N CYS A 4 -21.24 -25.97 9.60
CA CYS A 4 -21.57 -25.33 8.33
C CYS A 4 -20.27 -25.09 7.55
N ALA A 5 -20.34 -25.43 6.27
CA ALA A 5 -19.24 -25.82 5.41
C ALA A 5 -18.37 -24.66 4.93
N THR A 6 -17.07 -24.95 4.83
CA THR A 6 -16.10 -24.23 4.01
C THR A 6 -16.51 -24.30 2.54
N ARG A 7 -16.69 -23.15 1.89
CA ARG A 7 -16.74 -23.06 0.42
C ARG A 7 -15.49 -22.35 -0.08
N ALA A 8 -14.72 -23.09 -0.88
CA ALA A 8 -13.71 -22.57 -1.78
C ALA A 8 -14.35 -22.16 -3.10
N ASN A 9 -14.00 -20.98 -3.61
CA ASN A 9 -14.04 -20.54 -5.03
C ASN A 9 -13.85 -19.02 -5.05
N ALA A 10 -13.25 -18.37 -6.03
CA ALA A 10 -12.47 -18.77 -7.20
C ALA A 10 -11.66 -17.51 -7.55
N VAL A 11 -10.37 -17.66 -7.87
CA VAL A 11 -9.55 -16.55 -8.35
C VAL A 11 -10.03 -16.21 -9.76
N HIS A 12 -10.72 -15.08 -9.90
CA HIS A 12 -11.05 -14.53 -11.20
C HIS A 12 -9.94 -13.55 -11.60
N LEU A 13 -9.03 -14.03 -12.46
CA LEU A 13 -8.16 -13.17 -13.25
C LEU A 13 -9.04 -12.41 -14.24
N VAL A 14 -9.16 -11.08 -14.10
CA VAL A 14 -9.80 -10.25 -15.13
C VAL A 14 -8.72 -9.42 -15.81
N GLY A 15 -8.56 -9.73 -17.10
CA GLY A 15 -7.77 -8.99 -18.07
C GLY A 15 -8.31 -7.57 -18.30
N GLN A 16 -7.45 -6.81 -18.97
CA GLN A 16 -7.60 -5.40 -19.27
C GLN A 16 -8.66 -5.14 -20.37
N ASP A 17 -8.96 -3.85 -20.54
CA ASP A 17 -9.60 -3.22 -21.70
C ASP A 17 -11.12 -3.03 -21.69
N THR A 18 -11.55 -1.80 -21.35
CA THR A 18 -12.61 -1.10 -22.11
C THR A 18 -12.40 0.43 -22.07
N PRO A 19 -12.48 1.12 -23.23
CA PRO A 19 -12.57 2.57 -23.33
C PRO A 19 -14.04 3.01 -23.48
N GLY A 20 -14.49 4.01 -22.72
CA GLY A 20 -15.80 4.61 -22.98
C GLY A 20 -16.43 5.38 -21.83
N GLY A 21 -16.40 6.71 -21.96
CA GLY A 21 -17.46 7.68 -21.66
C GLY A 21 -18.40 7.48 -20.47
N GLY A 22 -18.32 8.41 -19.51
CA GLY A 22 -19.35 8.62 -18.49
C GLY A 22 -19.08 9.87 -17.66
N ILE A 23 -19.37 11.05 -18.20
CA ILE A 23 -19.44 12.32 -17.47
C ILE A 23 -20.80 12.39 -16.77
N LEU A 24 -20.81 12.50 -15.43
CA LEU A 24 -21.77 13.30 -14.64
C LEU A 24 -21.37 13.23 -13.16
N ARG A 25 -20.74 14.30 -12.67
CA ARG A 25 -20.54 14.59 -11.23
C ARG A 25 -21.60 15.60 -10.81
N PRO A 26 -22.35 15.33 -9.74
CA PRO A 26 -22.40 16.26 -8.60
C PRO A 26 -22.37 15.46 -7.27
N ALA A 27 -22.00 15.97 -6.10
CA ALA A 27 -21.89 17.32 -5.62
C ALA A 27 -20.62 17.48 -4.76
N GLN A 28 -20.03 18.67 -4.83
CA GLN A 28 -19.02 19.14 -3.90
C GLN A 28 -19.73 19.63 -2.63
N ASP A 29 -19.54 18.94 -1.52
CA ASP A 29 -19.61 19.55 -0.19
C ASP A 29 -18.29 19.21 0.49
N ARG A 30 -17.30 20.07 0.26
CA ARG A 30 -16.03 20.03 1.00
C ARG A 30 -16.19 20.99 2.15
N SER A 31 -16.55 20.44 3.30
CA SER A 31 -16.38 21.13 4.58
C SER A 31 -14.93 21.56 4.74
N ASP A 32 -14.84 22.83 5.10
CA ASP A 32 -13.65 23.63 5.36
C ASP A 32 -13.09 23.22 6.74
N CYS A 33 -11.91 22.59 6.75
CA CYS A 33 -11.10 22.44 7.96
C CYS A 33 -9.83 23.26 7.74
N ALA A 34 -9.92 24.55 8.02
CA ALA A 34 -8.77 25.40 8.23
C ALA A 34 -8.09 24.99 9.54
N ASP A 35 -6.96 24.28 9.44
CA ASP A 35 -6.00 24.15 10.55
C ASP A 35 -4.81 25.08 10.29
N PRO A 36 -4.68 26.20 11.02
CA PRO A 36 -3.51 27.04 10.96
C PRO A 36 -2.34 26.43 11.74
N GLU A 37 -1.20 26.34 11.06
CA GLU A 37 0.12 26.65 11.63
C GLU A 37 0.54 25.80 12.85
N GLY A 38 0.97 24.57 12.58
CA GLY A 38 1.70 23.72 13.54
C GLY A 38 2.97 23.17 12.92
N VAL A 39 3.93 24.05 12.60
CA VAL A 39 5.25 23.67 12.09
C VAL A 39 5.99 22.86 13.15
N CYS A 40 5.92 21.54 13.07
CA CYS A 40 6.88 20.67 13.78
C CYS A 40 8.18 20.66 13.00
N GLU A 41 8.91 21.78 13.07
CA GLU A 41 10.30 21.88 12.66
C GLU A 41 11.15 21.11 13.68
N ARG A 42 11.16 19.78 13.56
CA ARG A 42 12.15 18.96 14.27
C ARG A 42 13.43 19.00 13.47
N LEU A 43 14.25 20.00 13.80
CA LEU A 43 15.71 19.94 13.95
C LEU A 43 16.32 18.66 13.37
N ILE A 44 16.67 18.71 12.09
CA ILE A 44 17.72 17.84 11.55
C ILE A 44 19.02 18.41 12.13
N PRO A 45 19.77 17.70 12.99
CA PRO A 45 21.04 18.23 13.48
C PRO A 45 22.00 18.48 12.31
N ASP A 46 22.51 19.71 12.27
CA ASP A 46 23.38 20.33 11.27
C ASP A 46 24.78 19.68 11.14
N THR A 47 24.85 18.39 10.85
CA THR A 47 26.13 17.76 10.49
C THR A 47 25.96 16.84 9.30
N ILE A 48 25.57 17.44 8.19
CA ILE A 48 25.97 16.97 6.86
C ILE A 48 26.65 18.16 6.18
N MET A 49 27.91 18.40 6.57
CA MET A 49 28.83 19.27 5.84
C MET A 49 29.13 18.62 4.48
N LEU A 50 28.18 18.74 3.55
CA LEU A 50 28.42 18.52 2.13
C LEU A 50 28.92 19.86 1.58
N SER A 51 30.24 20.00 1.52
CA SER A 51 30.92 21.13 0.90
C SER A 51 30.33 21.40 -0.50
N SER A 52 29.84 22.62 -0.69
CA SER A 52 29.28 23.17 -1.91
C SER A 52 30.34 23.16 -3.03
N GLY A 53 30.41 22.07 -3.78
CA GLY A 53 31.31 21.90 -4.92
C GLY A 53 30.62 21.12 -6.03
N GLY A 54 29.73 21.79 -6.77
CA GLY A 54 29.00 21.23 -7.92
C GLY A 54 27.94 20.20 -7.52
N LEU A 55 26.70 20.36 -7.97
CA LEU A 55 25.76 19.23 -7.94
C LEU A 55 26.41 18.11 -8.76
N PRO A 56 26.72 16.93 -8.18
CA PRO A 56 27.33 15.85 -8.94
C PRO A 56 26.37 15.51 -10.06
N SER A 57 26.84 15.70 -11.29
CA SER A 57 26.10 15.37 -12.51
C SER A 57 25.67 13.91 -12.44
N GLN A 58 24.37 13.67 -12.22
CA GLN A 58 23.72 12.37 -12.35
C GLN A 58 24.40 11.20 -11.62
N GLU A 59 24.88 11.43 -10.40
CA GLU A 59 25.36 10.32 -9.59
C GLU A 59 24.18 9.47 -9.11
N LYS A 60 24.20 8.17 -9.41
CA LYS A 60 23.09 7.26 -9.10
C LYS A 60 22.96 7.10 -7.60
N LEU A 61 21.81 7.47 -7.03
CA LEU A 61 21.50 7.21 -5.63
C LEU A 61 21.36 5.69 -5.39
N PRO A 62 22.12 5.07 -4.47
CA PRO A 62 22.01 3.64 -4.17
C PRO A 62 20.78 3.36 -3.29
N VAL A 63 19.58 3.42 -3.89
CA VAL A 63 18.28 3.25 -3.22
C VAL A 63 18.20 1.94 -2.41
N GLY A 64 18.91 0.89 -2.83
CA GLY A 64 18.94 -0.39 -2.10
C GLY A 64 19.41 -0.30 -0.64
N ARG A 65 20.17 0.75 -0.28
CA ARG A 65 20.57 1.00 1.12
C ARG A 65 19.52 1.75 1.94
N LEU A 66 18.53 2.33 1.28
CA LEU A 66 17.41 3.05 1.89
C LEU A 66 16.18 2.17 2.06
N VAL A 67 16.16 1.01 1.40
CA VAL A 67 15.07 0.04 1.49
C VAL A 67 15.08 -0.60 2.88
N ASP A 68 13.88 -0.80 3.44
CA ASP A 68 13.70 -1.61 4.64
C ASP A 68 14.29 -3.01 4.41
N PRO A 69 15.30 -3.45 5.18
CA PRO A 69 15.93 -4.75 4.98
C PRO A 69 15.00 -5.92 5.30
N VAL A 70 13.89 -5.71 6.01
CA VAL A 70 12.97 -6.78 6.43
C VAL A 70 11.51 -6.39 6.11
N PRO A 71 11.14 -6.29 4.82
CA PRO A 71 9.78 -5.94 4.47
C PRO A 71 8.82 -7.08 4.83
N TYR A 72 7.60 -6.71 5.24
CA TYR A 72 6.53 -7.69 5.42
C TYR A 72 6.25 -8.41 4.11
N THR A 73 6.46 -9.72 4.12
CA THR A 73 6.34 -10.59 2.95
C THR A 73 5.20 -11.58 3.16
N ILE A 74 4.31 -11.66 2.18
CA ILE A 74 3.09 -12.47 2.19
C ILE A 74 3.17 -13.44 1.02
N LEU A 75 2.83 -14.71 1.26
CA LEU A 75 2.73 -15.72 0.20
C LEU A 75 1.44 -15.49 -0.61
N GLU A 76 1.49 -15.71 -1.93
CA GLU A 76 0.33 -15.53 -2.83
C GLU A 76 -0.90 -16.37 -2.40
N GLU A 77 -0.67 -17.55 -1.81
CA GLU A 77 -1.73 -18.43 -1.28
C GLU A 77 -2.00 -18.25 0.23
N MET A 78 -1.53 -17.15 0.85
CA MET A 78 -1.73 -16.94 2.27
C MET A 78 -3.22 -16.75 2.61
N PRO A 79 -3.78 -17.53 3.56
CA PRO A 79 -5.18 -17.37 3.95
C PRO A 79 -5.46 -15.97 4.50
N ALA A 80 -6.64 -15.43 4.16
CA ALA A 80 -7.09 -14.11 4.59
C ALA A 80 -7.05 -13.94 6.12
N ALA A 81 -7.36 -15.01 6.87
CA ALA A 81 -7.29 -15.02 8.34
C ALA A 81 -5.89 -14.70 8.90
N ARG A 82 -4.82 -14.98 8.15
CA ARG A 82 -3.44 -14.61 8.51
C ARG A 82 -3.03 -13.27 7.93
N LEU A 83 -3.56 -12.91 6.75
CA LEU A 83 -3.26 -11.65 6.07
C LEU A 83 -3.85 -10.44 6.82
N TYR A 84 -5.14 -10.46 7.17
CA TYR A 84 -5.81 -9.30 7.79
C TYR A 84 -5.17 -8.81 9.09
N PRO A 85 -4.75 -9.69 10.03
CA PRO A 85 -4.07 -9.26 11.24
C PRO A 85 -2.76 -8.49 10.99
N LEU A 86 -2.07 -8.70 9.87
CA LEU A 86 -0.87 -7.92 9.52
C LEU A 86 -1.23 -6.44 9.38
N PHE A 87 -2.31 -6.14 8.66
CA PHE A 87 -2.75 -4.77 8.43
C PHE A 87 -3.48 -4.19 9.64
N ALA A 88 -4.27 -5.00 10.36
CA ALA A 88 -5.12 -4.53 11.47
C ALA A 88 -4.40 -4.45 12.82
N LYS A 89 -3.47 -5.38 13.11
CA LYS A 89 -2.80 -5.50 14.41
C LYS A 89 -1.33 -5.10 14.35
N ALA A 90 -0.60 -5.58 13.34
CA ALA A 90 0.83 -5.29 13.22
C ALA A 90 1.12 -3.90 12.62
N GLY A 91 0.08 -3.14 12.27
CA GLY A 91 0.25 -1.77 11.79
C GLY A 91 0.80 -1.66 10.37
N VAL A 92 0.85 -2.76 9.60
CA VAL A 92 1.44 -2.78 8.26
C VAL A 92 0.69 -1.85 7.30
N ASN A 93 1.43 -0.99 6.61
CA ASN A 93 0.88 -0.09 5.58
C ASN A 93 0.94 -0.72 4.19
N VAL A 94 2.03 -1.41 3.88
CA VAL A 94 2.29 -2.11 2.60
C VAL A 94 3.02 -3.41 2.88
N ALA A 95 2.64 -4.48 2.17
CA ALA A 95 3.33 -5.76 2.20
C ALA A 95 3.62 -6.25 0.78
N CYS A 96 4.76 -6.93 0.61
CA CYS A 96 5.17 -7.55 -0.64
C CYS A 96 4.54 -8.94 -0.75
N VAL A 97 3.93 -9.22 -1.90
CA VAL A 97 3.41 -10.55 -2.21
C VAL A 97 4.45 -11.31 -3.03
N VAL A 98 4.76 -12.52 -2.60
CA VAL A 98 5.72 -13.40 -3.27
C VAL A 98 5.11 -14.79 -3.48
N SER A 99 5.58 -15.50 -4.50
CA SER A 99 5.27 -16.93 -4.68
C SER A 99 5.99 -17.79 -3.64
N GLU A 100 5.63 -19.07 -3.58
CA GLU A 100 6.39 -20.08 -2.81
C GLU A 100 7.85 -20.21 -3.27
N THR A 101 8.12 -19.89 -4.54
CA THR A 101 9.48 -19.85 -5.11
C THR A 101 10.22 -18.54 -4.83
N GLY A 102 9.63 -17.62 -4.06
CA GLY A 102 10.22 -16.32 -3.71
C GLY A 102 10.16 -15.27 -4.83
N LYS A 103 9.41 -15.53 -5.91
CA LYS A 103 9.23 -14.56 -6.99
C LYS A 103 8.26 -13.47 -6.55
N PHE A 104 8.66 -12.21 -6.70
CA PHE A 104 7.79 -11.08 -6.43
C PHE A 104 6.60 -11.06 -7.38
N ARG A 105 5.40 -10.92 -6.82
CA ARG A 105 4.14 -10.87 -7.55
C ARG A 105 3.49 -9.48 -7.55
N GLY A 106 3.74 -8.70 -6.51
CA GLY A 106 3.16 -7.37 -6.35
C GLY A 106 3.15 -6.90 -4.91
N MET A 107 2.36 -5.87 -4.62
CA MET A 107 2.21 -5.32 -3.27
C MET A 107 0.74 -5.16 -2.91
N ILE A 108 0.43 -5.31 -1.63
CA ILE A 108 -0.88 -5.00 -1.07
C ILE A 108 -0.71 -3.84 -0.09
N SER A 109 -1.49 -2.79 -0.27
CA SER A 109 -1.55 -1.66 0.66
C SER A 109 -2.79 -1.76 1.55
N ARG A 110 -2.71 -1.19 2.76
CA ARG A 110 -3.87 -1.09 3.66
C ARG A 110 -5.05 -0.40 2.96
N LYS A 111 -4.78 0.69 2.25
CA LYS A 111 -5.81 1.45 1.52
C LYS A 111 -6.51 0.59 0.48
N GLY A 112 -5.74 -0.09 -0.38
CA GLY A 112 -6.29 -0.98 -1.40
C GLY A 112 -7.09 -2.13 -0.79
N LEU A 113 -6.61 -2.71 0.31
CA LEU A 113 -7.31 -3.79 1.01
C LEU A 113 -8.68 -3.33 1.54
N ILE A 114 -8.76 -2.15 2.15
CA ILE A 114 -10.01 -1.58 2.67
C ILE A 114 -10.98 -1.25 1.53
N GLU A 115 -10.50 -0.64 0.45
CA GLU A 115 -11.33 -0.29 -0.70
C GLU A 115 -11.95 -1.54 -1.36
N VAL A 116 -11.18 -2.60 -1.51
CA VAL A 116 -11.68 -3.87 -2.05
C VAL A 116 -12.67 -4.52 -1.07
N ALA A 117 -12.38 -4.54 0.22
CA ALA A 117 -13.29 -5.09 1.22
C ALA A 117 -14.66 -4.39 1.21
N LYS A 118 -14.68 -3.05 1.15
CA LYS A 118 -15.92 -2.27 1.05
C LYS A 118 -16.75 -2.62 -0.19
N LYS A 119 -16.09 -2.74 -1.35
CA LYS A 119 -16.77 -3.11 -2.60
C LYS A 119 -17.40 -4.50 -2.55
N LEU A 120 -16.84 -5.42 -1.75
CA LEU A 120 -17.38 -6.77 -1.57
C LEU A 120 -18.55 -6.81 -0.59
N ASP A 121 -18.60 -5.90 0.39
CA ASP A 121 -19.73 -5.80 1.33
C ASP A 121 -20.97 -5.14 0.69
N GLU A 122 -20.78 -4.34 -0.36
CA GLU A 122 -21.85 -3.61 -1.06
C GLU A 122 -22.52 -4.40 -2.21
N GLY A 123 -22.06 -5.62 -2.52
CA GLY A 123 -22.55 -6.47 -3.62
C GLY A 123 -23.18 -7.76 -3.13
#